data_AF-A0A1G2ZHA0-F1
#
_entry.id   AF-A0A1G2ZHA0-F1
#
_cell.length_a   1.000
_cell.length_b   1.000
_cell.length_c   1.000
_cell.angle_alpha   90.00
_cell.angle_beta   90.00
_cell.angle_gamma   90.00
#
_symmetry.space_group_name_H-M   'P 1'
#
loop_
_entity.id
_entity.type
_entity.pdbx_description
1 polymer ?
#
loop_
_entity_poly.entity_id
_entity_poly.type
_entity_poly.pdbx_seq_one_letter_code
_entity_poly.pdbx_strand_id
1 'polypeptide(L)'
;MEKLSGICPYCGGAMKIERTRCGACKVAVEGEIPIPRLARLSPEEREFIELFVKSSGSLKAVAQKLDISYPTVRNRLDQIIDKLKHETAADREYRRRILDGIEDGKISVDEAIKLLREL
;
A
#
# COMPACT_ATOMS: atom_id res chain seq x y z
N MET A 1 12.78 9.53 -13.80
CA MET A 1 12.17 9.51 -12.45
C MET A 1 12.10 8.07 -12.00
N GLU A 2 12.81 7.72 -10.95
CA GLU A 2 12.72 6.39 -10.35
C GLU A 2 11.34 6.25 -9.68
N LYS A 3 10.63 5.16 -9.96
CA LYS A 3 9.29 4.93 -9.40
C LYS A 3 9.45 4.60 -7.92
N LEU A 4 8.62 5.16 -7.06
CA LEU A 4 8.60 4.82 -5.64
C LEU A 4 8.49 3.29 -5.48
N SER A 5 9.54 2.69 -4.92
CA SER A 5 9.59 1.29 -4.51
C SER A 5 9.38 1.24 -3.01
N GLY A 6 8.37 0.52 -2.55
CA GLY A 6 8.19 0.24 -1.12
C GLY A 6 9.20 -0.77 -0.57
N ILE A 7 10.14 -1.23 -1.39
CA ILE A 7 11.10 -2.30 -1.09
C ILE A 7 12.52 -1.78 -1.29
N CYS A 8 13.38 -2.06 -0.31
CA CYS A 8 14.80 -1.74 -0.33
C CYS A 8 15.52 -2.58 -1.40
N PRO A 9 16.21 -1.96 -2.37
CA PRO A 9 16.89 -2.70 -3.45
C PRO A 9 18.11 -3.50 -2.97
N TYR A 10 18.58 -3.26 -1.74
CA TYR A 10 19.75 -3.94 -1.17
C TYR A 10 19.36 -5.20 -0.37
N CYS A 11 18.32 -5.11 0.48
CA CYS A 11 17.96 -6.20 1.40
C CYS A 11 16.53 -6.75 1.21
N GLY A 12 15.72 -6.14 0.36
CA GLY A 12 14.32 -6.52 0.18
C GLY A 12 13.38 -6.10 1.32
N GLY A 13 13.87 -5.38 2.34
CA GLY A 13 13.05 -4.89 3.45
C GLY A 13 12.08 -3.78 3.05
N ALA A 14 11.04 -3.57 3.86
CA ALA A 14 10.07 -2.50 3.64
C ALA A 14 10.72 -1.11 3.86
N MET A 15 10.54 -0.20 2.90
CA MET A 15 10.97 1.19 3.03
C MET A 15 9.88 2.05 3.67
N LYS A 16 10.31 3.14 4.33
CA LYS A 16 9.43 4.20 4.85
C LYS A 16 9.76 5.52 4.17
N ILE A 17 8.79 6.45 4.15
CA ILE A 17 9.02 7.82 3.70
C ILE A 17 9.38 8.64 4.95
N GLU A 18 10.55 9.25 4.98
CA GLU A 18 10.99 10.09 6.12
C GLU A 18 10.83 11.59 5.86
N ARG A 19 10.71 11.98 4.60
CA ARG A 19 10.66 13.38 4.19
C ARG A 19 9.86 13.59 2.92
N THR A 20 8.96 14.56 2.94
CA THR A 20 8.29 15.08 1.74
C THR A 20 8.60 16.56 1.58
N ARG A 21 8.61 17.05 0.33
CA ARG A 21 8.83 18.47 0.04
C ARG A 21 7.75 18.98 -0.89
N CYS A 22 7.10 20.07 -0.50
CA CYS A 22 6.13 20.74 -1.35
C CYS A 22 6.84 21.32 -2.59
N GLY A 23 6.37 20.96 -3.78
CA GLY A 23 6.90 21.47 -5.04
C GLY A 23 6.73 22.98 -5.22
N ALA A 24 5.66 23.55 -4.66
CA ALA A 24 5.29 24.96 -4.80
C ALA A 24 6.01 25.87 -3.79
N CYS A 25 5.80 25.66 -2.48
CA CYS A 25 6.34 26.54 -1.43
C CYS A 25 7.67 26.06 -0.81
N LYS A 26 8.20 24.92 -1.26
CA LYS A 26 9.47 24.32 -0.82
C LYS A 26 9.54 23.87 0.64
N VAL A 27 8.48 24.05 1.43
CA VAL A 27 8.36 23.50 2.79
C VAL A 27 8.61 22.00 2.76
N ALA A 28 9.43 21.53 3.70
CA ALA A 28 9.68 20.11 3.92
C ALA A 28 8.96 19.66 5.20
N VAL A 29 8.33 18.49 5.13
CA VAL A 29 7.73 17.82 6.28
C VAL A 29 8.55 16.56 6.53
N GLU A 30 9.04 16.42 7.76
CA GLU A 30 9.87 15.31 8.22
C GLU A 30 9.12 14.51 9.29
N GLY A 31 9.27 13.19 9.26
CA GLY A 31 8.60 12.27 10.17
C GLY A 31 8.40 10.89 9.55
N GLU A 32 7.91 9.94 10.34
CA GLU A 32 7.55 8.63 9.83
C GLU A 32 6.24 8.70 9.05
N ILE A 33 6.35 8.66 7.72
CA ILE A 33 5.20 8.73 6.81
C ILE A 33 4.97 7.33 6.24
N PRO A 34 3.82 6.68 6.54
CA PRO A 34 3.54 5.36 6.03
C PRO A 34 3.35 5.40 4.52
N ILE A 35 3.88 4.38 3.82
CA ILE A 35 3.64 4.23 2.39
C ILE A 35 2.17 3.83 2.20
N PRO A 36 1.38 4.57 1.38
CA PRO A 36 -0.01 4.20 1.11
C PRO A 36 -0.12 2.81 0.50
N ARG A 37 -1.18 2.05 0.84
CA ARG A 37 -1.36 0.65 0.41
C ARG A 37 -1.19 0.44 -1.10
N LEU A 38 -1.83 1.29 -1.91
CA LEU A 38 -1.73 1.20 -3.37
C LEU A 38 -0.30 1.47 -3.89
N ALA A 39 0.50 2.24 -3.16
CA ALA A 39 1.90 2.50 -3.49
C ALA A 39 2.83 1.32 -3.15
N ARG A 40 2.37 0.37 -2.33
CA ARG A 40 3.07 -0.89 -2.01
C ARG A 40 2.91 -1.96 -3.09
N LEU A 41 1.91 -1.83 -3.97
CA LEU A 41 1.74 -2.68 -5.15
C LEU A 41 2.94 -2.53 -6.09
N SER A 42 3.24 -3.58 -6.86
CA SER A 42 4.31 -3.52 -7.87
C SER A 42 4.03 -2.43 -8.90
N PRO A 43 5.04 -1.92 -9.61
CA PRO A 43 4.84 -0.97 -10.72
C PRO A 43 3.78 -1.46 -11.73
N GLU A 44 3.81 -2.74 -12.09
CA GLU A 44 2.93 -3.36 -13.09
C GLU A 44 1.49 -3.50 -12.57
N GLU A 45 1.32 -3.71 -11.26
CA GLU A 45 0.02 -3.75 -10.61
C GLU A 45 -0.60 -2.36 -10.54
N ARG A 46 0.20 -1.33 -10.21
CA ARG A 46 -0.25 0.07 -10.20
C ARG A 46 -0.69 0.53 -11.59
N GLU A 47 0.08 0.21 -12.62
CA GLU A 47 -0.28 0.50 -14.01
C GLU A 47 -1.58 -0.19 -14.44
N PHE A 48 -1.78 -1.45 -14.02
CA PHE A 48 -3.03 -2.17 -14.26
C PHE A 48 -4.23 -1.50 -13.58
N ILE A 49 -4.09 -1.10 -12.31
CA ILE A 49 -5.14 -0.40 -11.58
C ILE A 49 -5.45 0.96 -12.19
N GLU A 50 -4.43 1.70 -12.62
CA GLU A 50 -4.62 2.98 -13.32
C GLU A 50 -5.41 2.78 -14.62
N LEU A 51 -5.05 1.77 -15.42
CA LEU A 51 -5.76 1.40 -16.64
C LEU A 51 -7.21 0.98 -16.36
N PHE A 52 -7.43 0.20 -15.31
CA PHE A 52 -8.77 -0.23 -14.87
C PHE A 52 -9.65 0.95 -14.49
N VAL A 53 -9.12 1.91 -13.71
CA VAL A 53 -9.84 3.14 -13.33
C VAL A 53 -10.12 4.02 -14.55
N LYS A 54 -9.13 4.21 -15.44
CA LYS A 54 -9.31 4.92 -16.73
C LYS A 54 -10.33 4.25 -17.66
N SER A 55 -10.62 2.98 -17.42
CA SER A 55 -11.63 2.20 -18.15
C SER A 55 -12.97 2.11 -17.39
N SER A 56 -13.19 2.98 -16.40
CA SER A 56 -14.40 3.02 -15.56
C SER A 56 -14.71 1.69 -14.85
N GLY A 57 -13.68 0.91 -14.53
CA GLY A 57 -13.81 -0.43 -13.95
C GLY A 57 -14.27 -1.52 -14.92
N SER A 58 -14.27 -1.26 -16.23
CA SER A 58 -14.70 -2.24 -17.24
C SER A 58 -13.58 -3.24 -17.57
N LEU A 59 -13.67 -4.44 -17.00
CA LEU A 59 -12.79 -5.56 -17.35
C LEU A 59 -12.79 -5.88 -18.85
N LYS A 60 -13.93 -5.70 -19.52
CA LYS A 60 -14.04 -5.88 -20.98
C LYS A 60 -13.21 -4.86 -21.74
N ALA A 61 -13.27 -3.59 -21.35
CA ALA A 61 -12.49 -2.53 -21.99
C ALA A 61 -10.98 -2.70 -21.72
N VAL A 62 -10.61 -3.13 -20.51
CA VAL A 62 -9.21 -3.44 -20.17
C VAL A 62 -8.71 -4.62 -21.01
N ALA A 63 -9.50 -5.70 -21.16
CA ALA A 63 -9.15 -6.86 -21.99
C ALA A 63 -8.88 -6.47 -23.44
N GLN A 64 -9.73 -5.61 -24.01
CA GLN A 64 -9.53 -5.08 -25.36
C GLN A 64 -8.26 -4.22 -25.48
N LYS A 65 -7.99 -3.35 -24.50
CA LYS A 65 -6.81 -2.47 -24.52
C LYS A 65 -5.49 -3.23 -24.35
N LEU A 66 -5.51 -4.34 -23.62
CA LEU A 66 -4.34 -5.18 -23.36
C LEU A 66 -4.21 -6.35 -24.34
N ASP A 67 -5.16 -6.52 -25.26
CA ASP A 67 -5.24 -7.65 -26.21
C ASP A 67 -5.09 -9.03 -25.53
N ILE A 68 -5.80 -9.21 -24.41
CA ILE A 68 -5.82 -10.46 -23.65
C ILE A 68 -7.24 -10.90 -23.35
N SER A 69 -7.39 -12.18 -23.01
CA SER A 69 -8.69 -12.75 -22.68
C SER A 69 -9.29 -12.10 -21.43
N TYR A 70 -10.63 -12.02 -21.39
CA TYR A 70 -11.34 -11.56 -20.20
C TYR A 70 -10.98 -12.35 -18.93
N PRO A 71 -10.89 -13.71 -18.96
CA PRO A 71 -10.40 -14.48 -17.81
C PRO A 71 -9.02 -14.03 -17.32
N THR A 72 -8.09 -13.70 -18.23
CA THR A 72 -6.75 -13.22 -17.86
C THR A 72 -6.81 -11.91 -17.08
N VAL A 73 -7.60 -10.94 -17.54
CA VAL A 73 -7.77 -9.65 -16.84
C VAL A 73 -8.44 -9.84 -15.48
N ARG A 74 -9.48 -10.69 -15.41
CA ARG A 74 -10.18 -10.98 -14.16
C ARG A 74 -9.22 -11.59 -13.14
N ASN A 75 -8.49 -12.63 -13.51
CA ASN A 75 -7.52 -13.27 -12.61
C ASN A 75 -6.47 -12.27 -12.11
N ARG A 76 -6.00 -11.37 -12.98
CA ARG A 76 -5.05 -10.32 -12.59
C ARG A 76 -5.66 -9.32 -11.60
N LEU A 77 -6.92 -8.92 -11.79
CA LEU A 77 -7.61 -8.06 -10.83
C LEU A 77 -7.82 -8.78 -9.49
N ASP A 78 -8.24 -10.04 -9.50
CA ASP A 78 -8.49 -10.83 -8.30
C ASP A 78 -7.21 -10.99 -7.46
N GLN A 79 -6.06 -11.23 -8.10
CA GLN A 79 -4.75 -11.25 -7.41
C GLN A 79 -4.43 -9.94 -6.69
N ILE A 80 -4.71 -8.79 -7.32
CA ILE A 80 -4.47 -7.48 -6.70
C ILE A 80 -5.46 -7.23 -5.55
N ILE A 81 -6.73 -7.60 -5.73
CA ILE A 81 -7.74 -7.53 -4.67
C ILE A 81 -7.29 -8.32 -3.45
N ASP A 82 -6.79 -9.55 -3.66
CA ASP A 82 -6.36 -10.40 -2.55
C ASP A 82 -5.13 -9.82 -1.84
N LYS A 83 -4.15 -9.27 -2.57
CA LYS A 83 -3.03 -8.54 -1.96
C LYS A 83 -3.51 -7.37 -1.09
N LEU A 84 -4.46 -6.56 -1.57
CA LEU A 84 -5.00 -5.44 -0.81
C LEU A 84 -5.80 -5.89 0.42
N LYS A 85 -6.51 -7.01 0.34
CA LYS A 85 -7.18 -7.62 1.49
C LYS A 85 -6.19 -8.12 2.53
N HIS A 86 -5.09 -8.74 2.11
CA HIS A 86 -4.02 -9.17 3.01
C HIS A 86 -3.37 -8.00 3.74
N GLU A 87 -3.06 -6.90 3.05
CA GLU A 87 -2.57 -5.67 3.70
C GLU A 87 -3.56 -5.16 4.76
N THR A 88 -4.86 -5.20 4.47
CA THR A 88 -5.90 -4.76 5.41
C THR A 88 -6.05 -5.72 6.60
N ALA A 89 -5.87 -7.03 6.37
CA ALA A 89 -5.92 -8.04 7.41
C ALA A 89 -4.70 -7.95 8.34
N ALA A 90 -3.50 -7.78 7.78
CA ALA A 90 -2.27 -7.58 8.53
C ALA A 90 -2.37 -6.38 9.49
N ASP A 91 -2.98 -5.29 9.02
CA ASP A 91 -3.19 -4.10 9.85
C ASP A 91 -4.20 -4.33 10.98
N ARG A 92 -5.28 -5.07 10.71
CA ARG A 92 -6.22 -5.48 11.76
C ARG A 92 -5.57 -6.38 12.80
N GLU A 93 -4.72 -7.30 12.38
CA GLU A 93 -3.98 -8.19 13.27
C GLU A 93 -2.93 -7.44 14.08
N TYR A 94 -2.19 -6.52 13.46
CA TYR A 94 -1.23 -5.67 14.16
C TYR A 94 -1.93 -4.79 15.19
N ARG A 95 -3.06 -4.17 14.81
CA ARG A 95 -3.92 -3.44 15.74
C ARG A 95 -4.37 -4.30 16.91
N ARG A 96 -4.79 -5.54 16.68
CA ARG A 96 -5.18 -6.48 17.75
C ARG A 96 -3.99 -6.75 18.67
N ARG A 97 -2.80 -7.07 18.13
CA ARG A 97 -1.59 -7.31 18.92
C ARG A 97 -1.20 -6.11 19.79
N ILE A 98 -1.39 -4.88 19.30
CA ILE A 98 -1.14 -3.67 20.11
C ILE A 98 -2.11 -3.61 21.29
N LEU A 99 -3.40 -3.89 21.06
CA LEU A 99 -4.42 -3.89 22.12
C LEU A 99 -4.18 -5.00 23.15
N ASP A 100 -3.88 -6.21 22.70
CA ASP A 100 -3.53 -7.34 23.58
C ASP A 100 -2.27 -7.01 24.42
N GLY A 101 -1.30 -6.31 23.82
CA GLY A 101 -0.10 -5.85 24.51
C GLY A 101 -0.35 -4.80 25.60
N ILE A 102 -1.40 -3.99 25.48
CA ILE A 102 -1.85 -3.08 26.54
C ILE A 102 -2.48 -3.89 27.68
N GLU A 103 -3.36 -4.84 27.35
CA GLU A 103 -4.03 -5.71 28.34
C GLU A 103 -3.02 -6.53 29.15
N ASP A 104 -1.98 -7.05 28.49
CA ASP A 104 -0.90 -7.82 29.10
C ASP A 104 0.12 -6.95 29.87
N GLY A 105 0.00 -5.62 29.83
CA GLY A 105 0.96 -4.69 30.44
C GLY A 105 2.35 -4.67 29.77
N LYS A 106 2.45 -5.22 28.55
CA LYS A 106 3.71 -5.28 27.77
C LYS A 106 4.01 -3.97 27.04
N ILE A 107 2.98 -3.17 26.74
CA ILE A 107 3.08 -1.91 26.01
C ILE A 107 2.31 -0.84 26.79
N SER A 108 2.90 0.36 26.91
CA SER A 108 2.22 1.50 27.54
C SER A 108 1.13 2.08 26.62
N VAL A 109 0.13 2.74 27.21
CA VAL A 109 -0.93 3.41 26.43
C VAL A 109 -0.35 4.46 25.46
N ASP A 110 0.65 5.22 25.88
CA ASP A 110 1.30 6.23 25.03
C ASP A 110 2.05 5.62 23.85
N GLU A 111 2.70 4.48 24.07
CA GLU A 111 3.40 3.73 23.02
C GLU A 111 2.40 3.11 22.03
N ALA A 112 1.31 2.54 22.53
CA ALA A 112 0.23 2.03 21.68
C ALA A 112 -0.41 3.13 20.83
N ILE A 113 -0.60 4.35 21.36
CA ILE A 113 -1.12 5.48 20.59
C ILE A 113 -0.20 5.84 19.42
N LYS A 114 1.13 5.78 19.59
CA LYS A 114 2.09 6.01 18.50
C LYS A 114 1.97 4.93 17.42
N LEU A 115 2.06 3.66 17.82
CA LEU A 115 1.99 2.52 16.90
C LEU A 115 0.67 2.49 16.10
N LEU A 116 -0.45 2.87 16.74
CA LEU A 116 -1.76 2.92 16.08
C LEU A 116 -1.92 4.10 15.10
N ARG A 117 -1.13 5.16 15.24
CA ARG A 117 -1.12 6.31 14.31
C ARG A 117 -0.26 6.03 13.07
N GLU A 118 0.63 5.05 13.15
CA GLU A 118 1.54 4.65 12.07
C GLU A 118 0.96 3.59 11.12
N LEU A 119 -0.20 3.02 11.48
CA LEU A 119 -1.03 2.11 10.66
C LEU A 119 -1.80 2.85 9.55
#